data_AF-A0A9P5WHD6-F1
#
_entry.id   AF-A0A9P5WHD6-F1
#
_cell.length_a   1.000
_cell.length_b   1.000
_cell.length_c   1.000
_cell.angle_alpha   90.00
_cell.angle_beta   90.00
_cell.angle_gamma   90.00
#
_symmetry.space_group_name_H-M   'P 1'
#
loop_
_entity.id
_entity.type
_entity.pdbx_description
1 polymer ?
#
loop_
_entity_poly.entity_id
_entity_poly.type
_entity_poly.pdbx_seq_one_letter_code
_entity_poly.pdbx_strand_id
1 'polypeptide(L)'
;MDVADNTVALVTKHCGLQLELYQKCVTQNPENWDIKCITQKRALAKCSEDNVPIIKHVKEMCDPFIKDYDACVMKNQQDPTICLESLKRLFHCTEEHGKLPPSGPPRPNATSPPQPSTSEKSTGTTYGYRGGV
;
A
#
# COMPACT_ATOMS: atom_id res chain seq x y z
N MET A 1 5.72 12.79 -2.29
CA MET A 1 4.59 12.82 -1.33
C MET A 1 4.05 11.43 -1.23
N ASP A 2 4.29 10.81 -0.10
CA ASP A 2 4.07 9.40 0.17
C ASP A 2 2.58 9.05 0.19
N VAL A 3 2.24 7.88 -0.35
CA VAL A 3 0.86 7.39 -0.53
C VAL A 3 0.06 7.33 0.78
N ALA A 4 0.76 7.09 1.90
CA ALA A 4 0.19 7.07 3.23
C ALA A 4 -0.25 8.47 3.72
N ASP A 5 0.50 9.52 3.37
CA ASP A 5 0.26 10.88 3.88
C ASP A 5 -1.07 11.45 3.38
N ASN A 6 -1.40 11.23 2.11
CA ASN A 6 -2.67 11.70 1.54
C ASN A 6 -3.88 10.95 2.13
N THR A 7 -3.73 9.65 2.40
CA THR A 7 -4.80 8.82 2.97
C THR A 7 -5.07 9.22 4.42
N VAL A 8 -4.01 9.40 5.22
CA VAL A 8 -4.12 9.86 6.62
C VAL A 8 -4.75 11.26 6.67
N ALA A 9 -4.34 12.19 5.80
CA ALA A 9 -4.93 13.52 5.74
C ALA A 9 -6.45 13.49 5.46
N LEU A 10 -6.91 12.60 4.56
CA LEU A 10 -8.33 12.40 4.28
C LEU A 10 -9.06 11.85 5.51
N VAL A 11 -8.49 10.86 6.20
CA VAL A 11 -9.07 10.32 7.43
C VAL A 11 -9.17 11.39 8.51
N THR A 12 -8.11 12.18 8.74
CA THR A 12 -8.15 13.27 9.72
C THR A 12 -9.19 14.32 9.36
N LYS A 13 -9.32 14.66 8.07
CA LYS A 13 -10.29 15.65 7.58
C LYS A 13 -11.73 15.19 7.74
N HIS A 14 -12.04 13.93 7.42
CA HIS A 14 -13.42 13.43 7.36
C HIS A 14 -13.86 12.70 8.64
N CYS A 15 -12.91 12.17 9.42
CA CYS A 15 -13.15 11.28 10.56
C CYS A 15 -12.40 11.72 11.83
N GLY A 16 -12.05 13.00 11.95
CA GLY A 16 -11.26 13.53 13.06
C GLY A 16 -11.86 13.24 14.44
N LEU A 17 -13.19 13.33 14.59
CA LEU A 17 -13.87 13.02 15.86
C LEU A 17 -13.69 11.55 16.28
N GLN A 18 -13.88 10.62 15.34
CA GLN A 18 -13.75 9.18 15.58
C GLN A 18 -12.31 8.82 15.90
N LEU A 19 -11.36 9.50 15.24
CA LEU A 19 -9.93 9.34 15.49
C LEU A 19 -9.56 9.81 16.90
N GLU A 20 -10.03 10.99 17.32
CA GLU A 20 -9.79 11.52 18.67
C GLU A 20 -10.38 10.61 19.76
N LEU A 21 -11.62 10.14 19.57
CA LEU A 21 -12.28 9.24 20.51
C LEU A 21 -11.52 7.91 20.67
N TYR A 22 -11.01 7.37 19.56
CA TYR A 22 -10.20 6.16 19.60
C TYR A 22 -8.86 6.40 20.30
N GLN A 23 -8.13 7.47 19.95
CA GLN A 23 -6.86 7.84 20.58
C GLN A 23 -7.02 8.06 22.10
N LYS A 24 -8.07 8.76 22.51
CA LYS A 24 -8.39 8.97 23.93
C LYS A 24 -8.61 7.64 24.65
N CYS A 25 -9.36 6.71 24.03
CA CYS A 25 -9.60 5.40 24.62
C CYS A 25 -8.29 4.59 24.80
N VAL A 26 -7.44 4.55 23.77
CA VAL A 26 -6.16 3.83 23.81
C VAL A 26 -5.25 4.41 24.91
N THR A 27 -5.16 5.74 24.98
CA THR A 27 -4.36 6.43 26.00
C THR A 27 -4.83 6.12 27.42
N GLN A 28 -6.13 5.92 27.62
CA GLN A 28 -6.71 5.58 28.92
C GLN A 28 -6.62 4.07 29.27
N ASN A 29 -6.32 3.20 28.30
CA ASN A 29 -6.34 1.74 28.49
C ASN A 29 -5.09 1.05 27.90
N PRO A 30 -3.86 1.43 28.28
CA PRO A 30 -2.64 1.00 27.61
C PRO A 30 -2.40 -0.53 27.63
N GLU A 31 -2.91 -1.25 28.63
CA GLU A 31 -2.68 -2.69 28.79
C GLU A 31 -3.64 -3.58 27.96
N ASN A 32 -4.82 -3.07 27.59
CA ASN A 32 -5.88 -3.86 26.97
C ASN A 32 -6.79 -3.04 26.05
N TRP A 33 -6.21 -2.03 25.39
CA TRP A 33 -6.92 -1.15 24.46
C TRP A 33 -7.51 -1.90 23.27
N ASP A 34 -6.88 -2.99 22.83
CA ASP A 34 -7.31 -3.83 21.71
C ASP A 34 -8.70 -4.42 21.95
N ILE A 35 -9.00 -4.78 23.21
CA ILE A 35 -10.30 -5.27 23.64
C ILE A 35 -11.22 -4.10 24.06
N LYS A 36 -10.74 -3.20 24.93
CA LYS A 36 -11.59 -2.16 25.53
C LYS A 36 -12.02 -1.06 24.56
N CYS A 37 -11.23 -0.80 23.52
CA CYS A 37 -11.49 0.27 22.56
C CYS A 37 -12.06 -0.26 21.24
N ILE A 38 -12.57 -1.50 21.22
CA ILE A 38 -13.11 -2.14 20.01
C ILE A 38 -14.25 -1.32 19.39
N THR A 39 -15.08 -0.67 20.21
CA THR A 39 -16.19 0.17 19.74
C THR A 39 -15.68 1.40 18.99
N GLN A 40 -14.72 2.13 19.56
CA GLN A 40 -14.13 3.31 18.93
C GLN A 40 -13.32 2.92 17.68
N LYS A 41 -12.59 1.81 17.73
CA LYS A 41 -11.88 1.24 16.59
C LYS A 41 -12.83 0.96 15.42
N ARG A 42 -13.98 0.31 15.69
CA ARG A 42 -15.01 0.04 14.67
C ARG A 42 -15.64 1.32 14.12
N ALA A 43 -15.91 2.31 14.98
CA ALA A 43 -16.47 3.59 14.55
C ALA A 43 -15.51 4.34 13.60
N LEU A 44 -14.21 4.37 13.93
CA LEU A 44 -13.18 4.97 13.08
C LEU A 44 -13.03 4.21 11.75
N ALA A 45 -12.98 2.88 11.79
CA ALA A 45 -12.89 2.05 10.59
C ALA A 45 -14.10 2.30 9.66
N LYS A 46 -15.31 2.30 10.21
CA LYS A 46 -16.54 2.59 9.45
C LYS A 46 -16.51 3.97 8.82
N CYS A 47 -16.16 5.01 9.59
CA CYS A 47 -16.07 6.36 9.03
C CYS A 47 -15.07 6.44 7.87
N SER A 48 -13.90 5.80 8.04
CA SER A 48 -12.83 5.77 7.05
C SER A 48 -13.28 5.07 5.77
N GLU A 49 -13.97 3.94 5.87
CA GLU A 49 -14.54 3.22 4.73
C GLU A 49 -15.64 4.03 4.02
N ASP A 50 -16.50 4.71 4.78
CA ASP A 50 -17.62 5.48 4.23
C ASP A 50 -17.16 6.79 3.54
N ASN A 51 -16.04 7.39 3.96
CA ASN A 51 -15.60 8.73 3.51
C ASN A 51 -14.27 8.76 2.74
N VAL A 52 -13.46 7.70 2.80
CA VAL A 52 -12.13 7.66 2.15
C VAL A 52 -12.13 6.49 1.16
N PRO A 53 -12.51 6.73 -0.12
CA PRO A 53 -12.77 5.66 -1.09
C PRO A 53 -11.60 4.71 -1.30
N ILE A 54 -10.36 5.20 -1.19
CA ILE A 54 -9.17 4.36 -1.33
C ILE A 54 -9.06 3.31 -0.21
N ILE A 55 -9.51 3.63 1.01
CA ILE A 55 -9.52 2.68 2.14
C ILE A 55 -10.52 1.55 1.85
N LYS A 56 -11.72 1.91 1.38
CA LYS A 56 -12.72 0.93 0.98
C LYS A 56 -12.22 0.04 -0.17
N HIS A 57 -11.64 0.65 -1.19
CA HIS A 57 -11.12 -0.08 -2.36
C HIS A 57 -10.03 -1.09 -1.98
N VAL A 58 -9.02 -0.67 -1.22
CA VAL A 58 -7.95 -1.57 -0.75
C VAL A 58 -8.54 -2.70 0.10
N LYS A 59 -9.47 -2.38 1.01
CA LYS A 59 -10.10 -3.39 1.86
C LYS A 59 -10.84 -4.44 1.03
N GLU A 60 -11.58 -4.03 0.00
CA GLU A 60 -12.31 -4.94 -0.88
C GLU A 60 -11.36 -5.81 -1.74
N MET A 61 -10.34 -5.21 -2.34
CA MET A 61 -9.40 -5.92 -3.22
C MET A 61 -8.47 -6.85 -2.43
N CYS A 62 -8.07 -6.45 -1.23
CA CYS A 62 -7.11 -7.19 -0.40
C CYS A 62 -7.77 -8.03 0.69
N ASP A 63 -9.10 -8.13 0.75
CA ASP A 63 -9.86 -8.89 1.76
C ASP A 63 -9.33 -10.33 1.99
N PRO A 64 -8.97 -11.11 0.95
CA PRO A 64 -8.42 -12.46 1.15
C PRO A 64 -7.09 -12.42 1.94
N PHE A 65 -6.19 -11.51 1.58
CA PHE A 65 -4.89 -11.37 2.21
C PHE A 65 -4.98 -10.79 3.63
N ILE A 66 -5.95 -9.89 3.86
CA ILE A 66 -6.28 -9.37 5.19
C ILE A 66 -6.72 -10.53 6.09
N LYS A 67 -7.68 -11.34 5.63
CA LYS A 67 -8.19 -12.50 6.39
C LYS A 67 -7.10 -13.54 6.66
N ASP A 68 -6.25 -13.83 5.70
CA ASP A 68 -5.14 -14.77 5.86
C ASP A 68 -4.14 -14.31 6.92
N TYR A 69 -3.79 -13.02 6.92
CA TYR A 69 -2.91 -12.43 7.93
C TYR A 69 -3.57 -12.43 9.31
N ASP A 70 -4.81 -11.94 9.41
CA ASP A 70 -5.56 -11.90 10.67
C ASP A 70 -5.71 -13.29 11.28
N ALA A 71 -6.08 -14.30 10.47
CA ALA A 71 -6.19 -15.68 10.92
C ALA A 71 -4.84 -16.24 11.41
N CYS A 72 -3.73 -15.88 10.78
CA CYS A 72 -2.40 -16.28 11.22
C CYS A 72 -2.06 -15.65 12.58
N VAL A 73 -2.26 -14.34 12.73
CA VAL A 73 -1.96 -13.61 13.98
C VAL A 73 -2.82 -14.12 15.13
N MET A 74 -4.11 -14.37 14.88
CA MET A 74 -5.03 -14.91 15.88
C MET A 74 -4.58 -16.28 16.41
N LYS A 75 -4.00 -17.12 15.54
CA LYS A 75 -3.49 -18.46 15.92
C LYS A 75 -2.12 -18.40 16.59
N ASN A 76 -1.28 -17.43 16.23
CA ASN A 76 0.12 -17.34 16.65
C ASN A 76 0.40 -16.11 17.51
N GLN A 77 -0.48 -15.80 18.48
CA GLN A 77 -0.34 -14.60 19.32
C GLN A 77 0.97 -14.56 20.14
N GLN A 78 1.55 -15.72 20.44
CA GLN A 78 2.82 -15.83 21.16
C GLN A 78 4.05 -15.60 20.27
N ASP A 79 3.91 -15.86 18.97
CA ASP A 79 4.98 -15.64 17.98
C ASP A 79 4.39 -15.19 16.63
N PRO A 80 4.08 -13.89 16.50
CA PRO A 80 3.53 -13.34 15.26
C PRO A 80 4.55 -13.30 14.10
N THR A 81 5.84 -13.57 14.35
CA THR A 81 6.86 -13.56 13.30
C THR A 81 6.65 -14.69 12.28
N ILE A 82 5.94 -15.75 12.67
CA ILE A 82 5.50 -16.83 11.76
C ILE A 82 4.60 -16.29 10.64
N CYS A 83 3.92 -15.16 10.87
CA CYS A 83 2.96 -14.57 9.93
C CYS A 83 3.59 -13.60 8.92
N LEU A 84 4.93 -13.47 8.89
CA LEU A 84 5.63 -12.54 8.00
C LEU A 84 5.33 -12.78 6.52
N GLU A 85 5.16 -14.03 6.08
CA GLU A 85 4.81 -14.32 4.68
C GLU A 85 3.38 -13.86 4.32
N SER A 86 2.41 -14.02 5.22
CA SER A 86 1.06 -13.48 5.02
C SER A 86 1.07 -11.95 5.04
N LEU A 87 1.89 -11.34 5.90
CA LEU A 87 2.07 -9.89 5.95
C LEU A 87 2.66 -9.35 4.63
N LYS A 88 3.67 -10.01 4.07
CA LYS A 88 4.27 -9.63 2.78
C LYS A 88 3.24 -9.66 1.65
N ARG A 89 2.40 -10.70 1.58
CA ARG A 89 1.33 -10.78 0.56
C ARG A 89 0.31 -9.65 0.70
N LEU A 90 -0.12 -9.37 1.93
CA LEU A 90 -1.02 -8.26 2.22
C LEU A 90 -0.40 -6.91 1.83
N PHE A 91 0.89 -6.72 2.15
CA PHE A 91 1.63 -5.52 1.79
C PHE A 91 1.67 -5.30 0.28
N HIS A 92 2.01 -6.33 -0.51
CA HIS A 92 2.03 -6.22 -1.96
C HIS A 92 0.66 -5.85 -2.55
N CYS A 93 -0.42 -6.49 -2.10
CA CYS A 93 -1.77 -6.11 -2.53
C CYS A 93 -2.09 -4.64 -2.20
N THR A 94 -1.66 -4.17 -1.02
CA THR A 94 -1.86 -2.78 -0.61
C THR A 94 -1.03 -1.80 -1.46
N GLU A 95 0.17 -2.17 -1.90
CA GLU A 95 0.95 -1.33 -2.82
C GLU A 95 0.32 -1.22 -4.21
N GLU A 96 -0.26 -2.33 -4.70
CA GLU A 96 -0.94 -2.39 -5.99
C GLU A 96 -2.24 -1.58 -6.00
N HIS A 97 -3.02 -1.63 -4.91
CA HIS A 97 -4.35 -1.01 -4.82
C HIS A 97 -4.41 0.27 -3.98
N GLY A 98 -3.34 0.62 -3.26
CA GLY A 98 -3.27 1.78 -2.36
C GLY A 98 -3.06 3.12 -3.07
N LYS A 99 -2.95 3.11 -4.40
CA LYS A 99 -2.90 4.32 -5.23
C LYS A 99 -4.27 4.52 -5.86
N LEU A 100 -4.81 5.75 -5.81
CA LEU A 100 -6.00 6.05 -6.61
C LEU A 100 -5.70 5.71 -8.09
N PRO A 101 -6.65 5.12 -8.83
CA PRO A 101 -6.53 5.07 -10.28
C PRO A 101 -6.31 6.51 -10.78
N PRO A 102 -5.42 6.74 -11.76
CA PRO A 102 -5.23 8.08 -12.30
C PRO A 102 -6.60 8.59 -12.76
N SER A 103 -7.10 9.64 -12.12
CA SER A 103 -8.28 10.38 -12.54
C SER A 103 -7.94 11.17 -13.80
N GLY A 104 -7.77 10.45 -14.90
CA GLY A 104 -7.65 10.97 -16.25
C GLY A 104 -8.44 10.05 -17.19
N PRO A 105 -9.10 10.60 -18.22
CA PRO A 105 -9.72 9.77 -19.24
C PRO A 105 -8.67 8.79 -19.80
N PRO A 106 -9.04 7.54 -20.13
CA PRO A 106 -8.11 6.57 -20.67
C PRO A 106 -7.43 7.19 -21.89
N ARG A 107 -6.11 7.39 -21.79
CA ARG A 107 -5.31 7.83 -22.93
C ARG A 107 -5.40 6.71 -23.96
N PRO A 108 -5.92 6.94 -25.17
CA PRO A 108 -5.98 5.90 -26.17
C PRO A 108 -4.56 5.42 -26.47
N ASN A 109 -4.36 4.11 -26.32
CA ASN A 109 -3.19 3.30 -26.70
C ASN A 109 -1.96 4.08 -27.14
N ALA A 110 -1.00 4.27 -26.24
CA ALA A 110 0.38 4.39 -26.65
C ALA A 110 0.88 2.97 -26.96
N THR A 111 0.70 2.54 -28.21
CA THR A 111 1.47 1.44 -28.80
C THR A 111 2.94 1.75 -28.55
N SER A 112 3.57 1.02 -27.64
CA SER A 112 5.02 1.06 -27.46
C SER A 112 5.68 0.74 -28.80
N PRO A 113 6.58 1.59 -29.34
CA PRO A 113 7.40 1.21 -30.47
C PRO A 113 8.31 0.04 -30.05
N PRO A 114 8.61 -0.91 -30.97
CA PRO A 114 9.43 -2.07 -30.65
C PRO A 114 10.83 -1.62 -30.22
N GLN A 115 11.27 -2.08 -29.04
CA GLN A 115 12.66 -1.93 -28.60
C GLN A 115 13.59 -2.69 -29.57
N PRO A 116 14.63 -2.07 -30.13
CA PRO A 116 15.68 -2.80 -30.83
C PRO A 116 16.54 -3.56 -29.81
N SER A 117 16.62 -4.87 -29.98
CA SER A 117 17.50 -5.78 -29.28
C SER A 117 18.96 -5.50 -29.66
N THR A 118 19.73 -4.86 -28.80
CA THR A 118 21.19 -4.78 -28.94
C THR A 118 21.82 -5.99 -28.25
N SER A 119 22.02 -7.06 -29.00
CA SER A 119 23.10 -8.02 -28.72
C SER A 119 24.30 -7.61 -29.54
N GLU A 120 25.32 -7.03 -28.91
CA GLU A 120 26.64 -6.96 -29.52
C GLU A 120 27.71 -7.22 -28.47
N LYS A 121 28.26 -8.43 -28.55
CA LYS A 121 29.46 -8.89 -27.85
C LYS A 121 30.59 -8.93 -28.88
N SER A 122 31.78 -8.58 -28.42
CA SER A 122 33.10 -9.00 -28.93
C SER A 122 33.83 -8.13 -29.96
N THR A 123 34.82 -7.40 -29.44
CA THR A 123 36.26 -7.37 -29.83
C THR A 123 36.67 -7.23 -31.30
N GLY A 124 37.45 -6.18 -31.63
CA GLY A 124 38.36 -6.20 -32.80
C GLY A 124 38.89 -4.85 -33.31
N THR A 125 40.13 -4.52 -32.91
CA THR A 125 41.24 -3.78 -33.58
C THR A 125 40.99 -2.96 -34.86
N THR A 126 41.43 -1.69 -34.88
CA THR A 126 42.55 -1.14 -35.72
C THR A 126 42.48 0.39 -35.80
N TYR A 127 43.54 1.06 -35.33
CA TYR A 127 43.76 2.51 -35.46
C TYR A 127 44.18 2.87 -36.89
N GLY A 128 43.58 3.91 -37.46
CA GLY A 128 44.02 4.56 -38.70
C GLY A 128 43.78 6.07 -38.67
N TYR A 129 44.81 6.86 -38.39
CA TYR A 129 44.78 8.32 -38.53
C TYR A 129 45.41 8.73 -39.86
N ARG A 130 44.63 9.40 -40.71
CA ARG A 130 45.06 10.03 -41.95
C ARG A 130 45.01 11.55 -41.73
N GLY A 131 46.15 12.16 -41.45
CA GLY A 131 46.31 13.62 -41.40
C GLY A 131 46.58 14.18 -42.80
N GLY A 132 45.78 15.14 -43.23
CA GLY A 132 46.02 15.94 -44.43
C GLY A 132 46.94 17.12 -44.13
N VAL A 133 47.72 17.51 -45.13
CA VAL A 133 48.46 18.78 -45.23
C VAL A 133 47.81 19.65 -46.30
#